data_AF-A0A8H7GQK1-F1
#
_entry.id   AF-A0A8H7GQK1-F1
#
_cell.length_a   1.000
_cell.length_b   1.000
_cell.length_c   1.000
_cell.angle_alpha   90.00
_cell.angle_beta   90.00
_cell.angle_gamma   90.00
#
_symmetry.space_group_name_H-M   'P 1'
#
loop_
_entity.id
_entity.type
_entity.pdbx_description
1 polymer ?
#
loop_
_entity_poly.entity_id
_entity_poly.type
_entity_poly.pdbx_seq_one_letter_code
_entity_poly.pdbx_strand_id
1 'polypeptide(L)'
;MPSSPDPSSSPTSSDGGPQKAAASFQYDPELFRQTLTFISEKNYHGLALLARQKGVPPFLRFRVWAVLLKHHPFVAAPFVQPDSFDKEKSSSELDLEEYETHLQKKIRKDLRRYMHRVAYLSAEEPLSQTELQLFDIVENAVFKFVVKWGKIIRYDLALTWIALGLAEWFPPIPHTPWVLLGREVSSEQHTCIGSLFDDYEEYIESHENLRQSLDSMVNDEANMRFHEVYERLALVLLHSPEAANKRMKSENFKIDKLTLPVSGGTIEERVSFFIYVFQRMLPELSQYFQEEEILNKFGLHDDEWVLWWLKYCGLKVWARVDRGRVWDLIIGWRPQSRKAEKLVLSDSVLAKLGPDAFWSVDYEEEPVLVKGDSFSDLINDLHIEKTPPLSPLLELEQSDDVKNTIPFCKVDPHIELLFVALSLLKAKENTLVELDQHEIRTFLSRLPAKSYKLSDKYKQYQEQKDRQRGSVHNDHGLRYDYMDSIIYEAGELWRKWLWLEVNGDS
;
A
#
# COMPACT_ATOMS: atom_id res chain seq x y z
N MET A 1 -23.59 79.29 -7.75
CA MET A 1 -22.31 78.79 -7.23
C MET A 1 -22.61 77.64 -6.29
N PRO A 2 -22.27 76.40 -6.65
CA PRO A 2 -22.53 75.23 -5.83
C PRO A 2 -21.33 74.92 -4.93
N SER A 3 -21.61 74.58 -3.68
CA SER A 3 -20.68 73.92 -2.76
C SER A 3 -21.37 72.71 -2.15
N SER A 4 -20.67 71.59 -2.26
CA SER A 4 -21.07 70.20 -2.05
C SER A 4 -21.52 69.87 -0.61
N PRO A 5 -22.39 68.87 -0.43
CA PRO A 5 -22.51 68.14 0.82
C PRO A 5 -21.75 66.80 0.80
N ASP A 6 -21.32 66.39 1.98
CA ASP A 6 -20.61 65.15 2.33
C ASP A 6 -21.34 63.85 1.90
N PRO A 7 -20.59 62.78 1.57
CA PRO A 7 -21.12 61.42 1.58
C PRO A 7 -20.63 60.65 2.82
N SER A 8 -21.57 60.27 3.69
CA SER A 8 -21.43 59.11 4.55
C SER A 8 -21.75 57.85 3.75
N SER A 9 -20.74 57.07 3.40
CA SER A 9 -20.91 55.67 2.99
C SER A 9 -19.73 54.84 3.48
N SER A 10 -20.04 53.92 4.39
CA SER A 10 -19.21 52.79 4.79
C SER A 10 -19.13 51.77 3.65
N PRO A 11 -17.94 51.35 3.19
CA PRO A 11 -17.81 50.16 2.38
C PRO A 11 -17.47 48.95 3.24
N THR A 12 -18.38 47.97 3.23
CA THR A 12 -18.10 46.57 3.52
C THR A 12 -17.02 46.06 2.57
N SER A 13 -15.81 45.81 3.08
CA SER A 13 -14.76 45.10 2.35
C SER A 13 -14.95 43.59 2.54
N SER A 14 -15.59 42.96 1.57
CA SER A 14 -15.51 41.52 1.32
C SER A 14 -14.11 41.20 0.80
N ASP A 15 -13.22 40.75 1.70
CA ASP A 15 -11.91 40.24 1.32
C ASP A 15 -12.05 38.76 0.94
N GLY A 16 -12.37 38.52 -0.33
CA GLY A 16 -12.45 37.20 -0.93
C GLY A 16 -11.07 36.73 -1.38
N GLY A 17 -10.25 36.27 -0.44
CA GLY A 17 -9.11 35.42 -0.76
C GLY A 17 -9.59 34.10 -1.39
N PRO A 18 -8.82 33.47 -2.29
CA PRO A 18 -9.19 32.17 -2.83
C PRO A 18 -9.19 31.16 -1.68
N GLN A 19 -10.38 30.75 -1.21
CA GLN A 19 -10.53 29.62 -0.32
C GLN A 19 -9.88 28.42 -1.00
N LYS A 20 -8.79 27.93 -0.42
CA LYS A 20 -8.15 26.67 -0.79
C LYS A 20 -9.26 25.62 -0.66
N ALA A 21 -9.76 25.13 -1.80
CA ALA A 21 -10.85 24.16 -1.81
C ALA A 21 -10.42 22.96 -0.97
N ALA A 22 -11.00 22.83 0.23
CA ALA A 22 -10.77 21.70 1.10
C ALA A 22 -11.16 20.44 0.30
N ALA A 23 -10.27 19.47 0.24
CA ALA A 23 -10.58 18.21 -0.43
C ALA A 23 -11.75 17.58 0.31
N SER A 24 -12.90 17.38 -0.35
CA SER A 24 -14.05 16.75 0.29
C SER A 24 -13.73 15.29 0.59
N PHE A 25 -13.30 15.00 1.82
CA PHE A 25 -13.16 13.64 2.32
C PHE A 25 -14.54 13.02 2.50
N GLN A 26 -14.76 11.85 1.89
CA GLN A 26 -16.01 11.12 1.98
C GLN A 26 -15.72 9.69 2.40
N TYR A 27 -16.33 9.25 3.50
CA TYR A 27 -16.24 7.87 4.00
C TYR A 27 -17.64 7.43 4.42
N ASP A 28 -17.96 6.14 4.23
CA ASP A 28 -19.28 5.63 4.60
C ASP A 28 -19.51 5.81 6.11
N PRO A 29 -20.57 6.53 6.54
CA PRO A 29 -20.76 6.86 7.96
C PRO A 29 -20.92 5.63 8.86
N GLU A 30 -21.49 4.54 8.33
CA GLU A 30 -21.70 3.32 9.11
C GLU A 30 -20.38 2.55 9.27
N LEU A 31 -19.57 2.46 8.21
CA LEU A 31 -18.22 1.90 8.29
C LEU A 31 -17.32 2.76 9.20
N PHE A 32 -17.48 4.07 9.19
CA PHE A 32 -16.77 4.98 10.08
C PHE A 32 -17.10 4.69 11.56
N ARG A 33 -18.39 4.63 11.89
CA ARG A 33 -18.88 4.30 13.24
C ARG A 33 -18.40 2.92 13.68
N GLN A 34 -18.39 1.94 12.78
CA GLN A 34 -17.87 0.60 13.03
C GLN A 34 -16.36 0.62 13.29
N THR A 35 -15.60 1.45 12.57
CA THR A 35 -14.16 1.64 12.78
C THR A 35 -13.87 2.15 14.19
N LEU A 36 -14.59 3.19 14.63
CA LEU A 36 -14.46 3.73 15.99
C LEU A 36 -14.80 2.70 17.07
N THR A 37 -15.84 1.89 16.82
CA THR A 37 -16.23 0.78 17.72
C THR A 37 -15.13 -0.27 17.82
N PHE A 38 -14.54 -0.68 16.70
CA PHE A 38 -13.44 -1.64 16.73
C PHE A 38 -12.15 -1.09 17.36
N ILE A 39 -11.90 0.22 17.26
CA ILE A 39 -10.79 0.87 17.99
C ILE A 39 -11.03 0.78 19.51
N SER A 40 -12.23 1.08 19.99
CA SER A 40 -12.54 1.05 21.43
C SER A 40 -12.54 -0.37 22.00
N GLU A 41 -13.05 -1.34 21.25
CA GLU A 41 -13.08 -2.76 21.63
C GLU A 41 -11.73 -3.47 21.43
N LYS A 42 -10.74 -2.81 20.82
CA LYS A 42 -9.46 -3.41 20.38
C LYS A 42 -9.67 -4.62 19.47
N ASN A 43 -10.72 -4.61 18.66
CA ASN A 43 -11.02 -5.65 17.69
C ASN A 43 -10.12 -5.51 16.45
N TYR A 44 -8.89 -6.03 16.57
CA TYR A 44 -7.89 -5.93 15.51
C TYR A 44 -8.27 -6.73 14.25
N HIS A 45 -9.07 -7.80 14.36
CA HIS A 45 -9.57 -8.54 13.21
C HIS A 45 -10.57 -7.71 12.37
N GLY A 46 -11.49 -7.02 13.03
CA GLY A 46 -12.44 -6.12 12.38
C GLY A 46 -11.75 -4.91 11.74
N LEU A 47 -10.76 -4.33 12.42
CA LEU A 47 -9.93 -3.26 11.86
C LEU A 47 -9.13 -3.71 10.64
N ALA A 48 -8.56 -4.92 10.68
CA ALA A 48 -7.75 -5.43 9.59
C ALA A 48 -8.61 -5.65 8.33
N LEU A 49 -9.84 -6.15 8.53
CA LEU A 49 -10.84 -6.26 7.49
C LEU A 49 -11.17 -4.90 6.85
N LEU A 50 -11.53 -3.90 7.66
CA LEU A 50 -11.87 -2.57 7.15
C LEU A 50 -10.71 -1.92 6.38
N ALA A 51 -9.50 -1.97 6.96
CA ALA A 51 -8.28 -1.44 6.32
C ALA A 51 -8.04 -2.06 4.95
N ARG A 52 -8.24 -3.38 4.84
CA ARG A 52 -8.04 -4.12 3.61
C ARG A 52 -9.04 -3.74 2.52
N GLN A 53 -10.32 -3.81 2.83
CA GLN A 53 -11.39 -3.67 1.82
C GLN A 53 -11.74 -2.22 1.48
N LYS A 54 -11.72 -1.31 2.45
CA LYS A 54 -12.17 0.08 2.28
C LYS A 54 -11.12 1.13 2.67
N GLY A 55 -9.95 0.70 3.12
CA GLY A 55 -8.94 1.62 3.63
C GLY A 55 -9.31 2.18 5.00
N VAL A 56 -8.33 2.84 5.60
CA VAL A 56 -8.49 3.50 6.90
C VAL A 56 -8.67 5.01 6.64
N PRO A 57 -9.62 5.68 7.32
CA PRO A 57 -9.70 7.13 7.32
C PRO A 57 -8.32 7.75 7.63
N PRO A 58 -7.79 8.67 6.82
CA PRO A 58 -6.41 9.11 6.92
C PRO A 58 -5.99 9.60 8.32
N PHE A 59 -6.87 10.36 8.97
CA PHE A 59 -6.66 10.89 10.33
C PHE A 59 -6.78 9.83 11.44
N LEU A 60 -7.22 8.61 11.14
CA LEU A 60 -7.25 7.47 12.08
C LEU A 60 -6.08 6.49 11.88
N ARG A 61 -5.28 6.63 10.81
CA ARG A 61 -4.16 5.72 10.52
C ARG A 61 -3.17 5.62 11.67
N PHE A 62 -2.85 6.74 12.33
CA PHE A 62 -1.92 6.73 13.46
C PHE A 62 -2.34 5.74 14.56
N ARG A 63 -3.65 5.59 14.82
CA ARG A 63 -4.17 4.67 15.82
C ARG A 63 -4.37 3.26 15.26
N VAL A 64 -4.98 3.15 14.08
CA VAL A 64 -5.32 1.85 13.49
C VAL A 64 -4.07 1.08 13.09
N TRP A 65 -3.11 1.71 12.41
CA TRP A 65 -1.86 1.03 12.01
C TRP A 65 -1.09 0.52 13.22
N ALA A 66 -1.03 1.28 14.32
CA ALA A 66 -0.37 0.84 15.54
C ALA A 66 -0.99 -0.45 16.08
N VAL A 67 -2.31 -0.56 16.10
CA VAL A 67 -3.02 -1.78 16.52
C VAL A 67 -2.75 -2.93 15.55
N LEU A 68 -2.89 -2.70 14.25
CA LEU A 68 -2.73 -3.76 13.24
C LEU A 68 -1.30 -4.31 13.18
N LEU A 69 -0.31 -3.43 13.16
CA LEU A 69 1.12 -3.80 13.13
C LEU A 69 1.53 -4.57 14.38
N LYS A 70 0.94 -4.29 15.54
CA LYS A 70 1.21 -5.03 16.79
C LYS A 70 0.86 -6.52 16.67
N HIS A 71 -0.17 -6.84 15.90
CA HIS A 71 -0.70 -8.21 15.76
C HIS A 71 -0.42 -8.83 14.38
N HIS A 72 0.33 -8.15 13.52
CA HIS A 72 0.55 -8.58 12.15
C HIS A 72 1.34 -9.90 12.08
N PRO A 73 0.96 -10.87 11.23
CA PRO A 73 1.65 -12.17 11.10
C PRO A 73 3.15 -12.00 10.79
N PHE A 74 3.49 -11.10 9.86
CA PHE A 74 4.88 -10.78 9.50
C PHE A 74 5.68 -10.08 10.60
N VAL A 75 5.03 -9.60 11.67
CA VAL A 75 5.69 -9.05 12.86
C VAL A 75 5.85 -10.12 13.93
N ALA A 76 4.86 -10.99 14.08
CA ALA A 76 4.91 -12.12 15.01
C ALA A 76 5.95 -13.17 14.58
N ALA A 77 6.09 -13.39 13.28
CA ALA A 77 7.08 -14.27 12.66
C ALA A 77 7.77 -13.54 11.50
N PRO A 78 8.71 -12.62 11.79
CA PRO A 78 9.38 -11.85 10.77
C PRO A 78 10.35 -12.71 9.97
N PHE A 79 10.23 -12.63 8.65
CA PHE A 79 11.18 -13.21 7.71
C PHE A 79 11.59 -12.12 6.73
N VAL A 80 12.89 -11.83 6.67
CA VAL A 80 13.46 -10.83 5.77
C VAL A 80 14.65 -11.46 5.06
N GLN A 81 14.75 -11.22 3.75
CA GLN A 81 15.86 -11.66 2.92
C GLN A 81 17.15 -10.96 3.36
N PRO A 82 18.22 -11.69 3.73
CA PRO A 82 19.51 -11.08 4.02
C PRO A 82 20.07 -10.41 2.77
N ASP A 83 20.73 -9.26 2.93
CA ASP A 83 21.45 -8.64 1.81
C ASP A 83 22.58 -9.57 1.33
N SER A 84 22.81 -9.62 0.01
CA SER A 84 23.86 -10.41 -0.62
C SER A 84 25.21 -10.13 0.04
N PHE A 85 25.73 -11.08 0.80
CA PHE A 85 27.07 -10.99 1.38
C PHE A 85 28.09 -11.17 0.27
N ASP A 86 28.44 -10.09 -0.42
CA ASP A 86 29.82 -10.02 -0.88
C ASP A 86 30.67 -10.19 0.37
N LYS A 87 31.52 -11.21 0.36
CA LYS A 87 32.65 -11.33 1.28
C LYS A 87 33.60 -10.18 1.00
N GLU A 88 33.16 -8.94 1.17
CA GLU A 88 34.05 -7.87 1.56
C GLU A 88 34.74 -8.42 2.80
N LYS A 89 36.04 -8.66 2.61
CA LYS A 89 36.96 -9.17 3.62
C LYS A 89 36.51 -8.64 4.95
N SER A 90 36.29 -9.54 5.90
CA SER A 90 36.22 -9.22 7.32
C SER A 90 37.22 -8.11 7.62
N SER A 91 36.73 -6.88 7.65
CA SER A 91 37.40 -5.76 8.28
C SER A 91 37.31 -6.12 9.75
N SER A 92 38.31 -6.89 10.17
CA SER A 92 38.73 -7.00 11.54
C SER A 92 38.61 -5.61 12.18
N GLU A 93 37.71 -5.50 13.16
CA GLU A 93 37.70 -4.45 14.17
C GLU A 93 37.62 -3.01 13.62
N LEU A 94 36.57 -2.68 12.86
CA LEU A 94 36.04 -1.32 13.02
C LEU A 94 35.43 -1.24 14.41
N ASP A 95 35.87 -0.26 15.20
CA ASP A 95 35.30 0.02 16.51
C ASP A 95 33.78 0.19 16.37
N LEU A 96 33.00 -0.49 17.22
CA LEU A 96 31.54 -0.42 17.18
C LEU A 96 31.07 1.04 17.29
N GLU A 97 31.80 1.86 18.06
CA GLU A 97 31.53 3.29 18.19
C GLU A 97 31.75 4.06 16.87
N GLU A 98 32.78 3.70 16.11
CA GLU A 98 33.07 4.33 14.81
C GLU A 98 32.02 3.94 13.77
N TYR A 99 31.59 2.68 13.75
CA TYR A 99 30.51 2.20 12.89
C TYR A 99 29.19 2.91 13.20
N GLU A 100 28.79 2.98 14.47
CA GLU A 100 27.56 3.65 14.88
C GLU A 100 27.58 5.14 14.54
N THR A 101 28.72 5.81 14.78
CA THR A 101 28.90 7.23 14.43
C THR A 101 28.80 7.44 12.91
N HIS A 102 29.39 6.56 12.11
CA HIS A 102 29.30 6.62 10.66
C HIS A 102 27.87 6.37 10.16
N LEU A 103 27.17 5.40 10.75
CA LEU A 103 25.78 5.09 10.46
C LEU A 103 24.87 6.28 10.75
N GLN A 104 24.98 6.89 11.93
CA GLN A 104 24.22 8.10 12.29
C GLN A 104 24.49 9.24 11.29
N LYS A 105 25.76 9.48 10.94
CA LYS A 105 26.12 10.49 9.92
C LYS A 105 25.46 10.20 8.56
N LYS A 106 25.38 8.93 8.16
CA LYS A 106 24.75 8.51 6.90
C LYS A 106 23.24 8.74 6.92
N ILE A 107 22.55 8.31 7.98
CA ILE A 107 21.10 8.54 8.18
C ILE A 107 20.80 10.04 8.18
N ARG A 108 21.54 10.82 8.97
CA ARG A 108 21.37 12.28 9.06
C ARG A 108 21.63 12.99 7.74
N LYS A 109 22.56 12.51 6.92
CA LYS A 109 22.81 13.05 5.57
C LYS A 109 21.60 12.84 4.66
N ASP A 110 20.96 11.67 4.74
CA ASP A 110 19.79 11.35 3.92
C ASP A 110 18.54 12.11 4.36
N LEU A 111 18.31 12.26 5.67
CA LEU A 111 17.24 13.11 6.20
C LEU A 111 17.44 14.58 5.80
N ARG A 112 18.65 15.13 5.93
CA ARG A 112 18.93 16.50 5.49
C ARG A 112 18.65 16.73 4.00
N ARG A 113 18.97 15.76 3.14
CA ARG A 113 18.63 15.83 1.71
C ARG A 113 17.12 15.90 1.47
N TYR A 114 16.33 15.19 2.27
CA TYR A 114 14.88 15.29 2.22
C TYR A 114 14.41 16.68 2.64
N MET A 115 14.91 17.19 3.77
CA MET A 115 14.53 18.48 4.33
C MET A 115 14.79 19.64 3.35
N HIS A 116 15.97 19.68 2.74
CA HIS A 116 16.29 20.68 1.71
C HIS A 116 15.35 20.63 0.49
N ARG A 117 14.81 19.46 0.15
CA ARG A 117 13.88 19.31 -0.97
C ARG A 117 12.46 19.78 -0.64
N VAL A 118 11.99 19.53 0.58
CA VAL A 118 10.59 19.79 0.96
C VAL A 118 10.38 21.22 1.42
N ALA A 119 11.26 21.73 2.28
CA ALA A 119 11.08 23.04 2.87
C ALA A 119 11.55 24.20 1.96
N TYR A 120 12.11 23.90 0.77
CA TYR A 120 12.71 24.91 -0.13
C TYR A 120 13.65 25.87 0.60
N LEU A 121 14.28 25.40 1.68
CA LEU A 121 15.12 26.23 2.52
C LEU A 121 16.31 26.67 1.66
N SER A 122 16.30 27.95 1.27
CA SER A 122 17.53 28.71 1.10
C SER A 122 18.39 28.44 2.32
N ALA A 123 19.70 28.32 2.15
CA ALA A 123 20.65 27.91 3.20
C ALA A 123 20.66 28.78 4.49
N GLU A 124 19.76 29.76 4.61
CA GLU A 124 19.74 30.83 5.60
C GLU A 124 18.61 30.73 6.63
N GLU A 125 17.50 30.01 6.38
CA GLU A 125 16.43 29.85 7.38
C GLU A 125 16.59 28.54 8.17
N PRO A 126 16.86 28.61 9.49
CA PRO A 126 16.96 27.42 10.32
C PRO A 126 15.57 26.83 10.59
N LEU A 127 15.52 25.50 10.68
CA LEU A 127 14.30 24.77 11.05
C LEU A 127 13.81 25.18 12.42
N SER A 128 12.49 25.09 12.62
CA SER A 128 11.90 25.24 13.94
C SER A 128 12.40 24.16 14.91
N GLN A 129 12.36 24.45 16.21
CA GLN A 129 12.73 23.49 17.25
C GLN A 129 11.87 22.21 17.17
N THR A 130 10.60 22.34 16.81
CA THR A 130 9.67 21.22 16.64
C THR A 130 10.07 20.34 15.44
N GLU A 131 10.45 20.94 14.31
CA GLU A 131 10.95 20.18 13.16
C GLU A 131 12.24 19.44 13.49
N LEU A 132 13.20 20.10 14.17
CA LEU A 132 14.43 19.45 14.62
C LEU A 132 14.13 18.24 15.53
N GLN A 133 13.24 18.42 16.52
CA GLN A 133 12.83 17.34 17.42
C GLN A 133 12.18 16.17 16.65
N LEU A 134 11.34 16.46 15.65
CA LEU A 134 10.73 15.43 14.82
C LEU A 134 11.80 14.64 14.05
N PHE A 135 12.73 15.32 13.39
CA PHE A 135 13.80 14.65 12.62
C PHE A 135 14.76 13.87 13.52
N ASP A 136 15.04 14.34 14.73
CA ASP A 136 15.84 13.59 15.71
C ASP A 136 15.14 12.28 16.11
N ILE A 137 13.81 12.29 16.30
CA ILE A 137 13.04 11.07 16.60
C ILE A 137 13.07 10.10 15.41
N VAL A 138 12.90 10.61 14.19
CA VAL A 138 12.96 9.82 12.96
C VAL A 138 14.35 9.21 12.76
N GLU A 139 15.41 9.99 12.92
CA GLU A 139 16.81 9.53 12.85
C GLU A 139 17.06 8.40 13.86
N ASN A 140 16.65 8.61 15.11
CA ASN A 140 16.82 7.62 16.18
C ASN A 140 16.03 6.33 15.93
N ALA A 141 14.85 6.41 15.31
CA ALA A 141 14.07 5.23 14.96
C ALA A 141 14.76 4.37 13.90
N VAL A 142 15.27 4.99 12.83
CA VAL A 142 16.05 4.31 11.78
C VAL A 142 17.32 3.70 12.38
N PHE A 143 18.05 4.48 13.18
CA PHE A 143 19.27 4.01 13.84
C PHE A 143 19.02 2.78 14.72
N LYS A 144 18.01 2.84 15.61
CA LYS A 144 17.64 1.70 16.47
C LYS A 144 17.27 0.45 15.67
N PHE A 145 16.55 0.61 14.56
CA PHE A 145 16.21 -0.51 13.69
C PHE A 145 17.46 -1.14 13.08
N VAL A 146 18.36 -0.33 12.51
CA VAL A 146 19.60 -0.85 11.91
C VAL A 146 20.52 -1.48 12.94
N VAL A 147 20.63 -0.93 14.15
CA VAL A 147 21.41 -1.57 15.22
C VAL A 147 20.83 -2.95 15.59
N LYS A 148 19.50 -3.07 15.63
CA LYS A 148 18.81 -4.31 15.98
C LYS A 148 18.84 -5.35 14.85
N TRP A 149 18.57 -4.93 13.62
CA TRP A 149 18.38 -5.79 12.45
C TRP A 149 19.58 -5.79 11.48
N GLY A 150 20.63 -5.03 11.78
CA GLY A 150 21.81 -4.78 10.91
C GLY A 150 22.61 -6.02 10.53
N LYS A 151 22.46 -7.11 11.28
CA LYS A 151 23.04 -8.42 10.93
C LYS A 151 22.36 -9.08 9.73
N ILE A 152 21.11 -8.69 9.46
CA ILE A 152 20.27 -9.25 8.39
C ILE A 152 20.10 -8.20 7.28
N ILE A 153 19.77 -6.95 7.65
CA ILE A 153 19.45 -5.86 6.73
C ILE A 153 20.46 -4.74 6.95
N ARG A 154 21.34 -4.49 5.97
CA ARG A 154 22.26 -3.35 6.02
C ARG A 154 21.49 -2.05 5.83
N TYR A 155 22.07 -0.94 6.30
CA TYR A 155 21.47 0.36 6.06
C TYR A 155 21.46 0.72 4.57
N ASP A 156 20.26 0.79 4.02
CA ASP A 156 19.92 1.36 2.72
C ASP A 156 19.08 2.64 2.88
N LEU A 157 19.16 3.53 1.88
CA LEU A 157 18.38 4.76 1.83
C LEU A 157 16.87 4.50 1.96
N ALA A 158 16.37 3.35 1.49
CA ALA A 158 14.95 3.00 1.62
C ALA A 158 14.47 2.93 3.07
N LEU A 159 15.32 2.55 4.03
CA LEU A 159 14.95 2.51 5.45
C LEU A 159 14.59 3.90 5.99
N THR A 160 15.30 4.93 5.52
CA THR A 160 14.99 6.33 5.82
C THR A 160 13.68 6.76 5.17
N TRP A 161 13.41 6.32 3.93
CA TRP A 161 12.11 6.58 3.29
C TRP A 161 10.94 5.89 3.99
N ILE A 162 11.11 4.68 4.53
CA ILE A 162 10.07 4.04 5.36
C ILE A 162 9.71 4.94 6.54
N ALA A 163 10.72 5.50 7.22
CA ALA A 163 10.51 6.34 8.39
C ALA A 163 9.81 7.65 8.01
N LEU A 164 10.23 8.29 6.92
CA LEU A 164 9.58 9.49 6.38
C LEU A 164 8.12 9.21 5.99
N GLY A 165 7.87 8.11 5.28
CA GLY A 165 6.53 7.72 4.86
C GLY A 165 5.60 7.38 6.03
N LEU A 166 6.13 6.84 7.13
CA LEU A 166 5.38 6.65 8.38
C LEU A 166 5.12 7.98 9.09
N ALA A 167 6.12 8.88 9.15
CA ALA A 167 5.99 10.19 9.79
C ALA A 167 4.99 11.12 9.11
N GLU A 168 4.57 10.81 7.88
CA GLU A 168 3.44 11.47 7.19
C GLU A 168 2.05 11.07 7.74
N TRP A 169 1.95 9.98 8.51
CA TRP A 169 0.66 9.44 8.99
C TRP A 169 0.63 9.16 10.50
N PHE A 170 1.79 8.92 11.11
CA PHE A 170 1.94 8.64 12.53
C PHE A 170 2.80 9.74 13.17
N PRO A 171 2.27 10.51 14.14
CA PRO A 171 3.01 11.60 14.77
C PRO A 171 4.28 11.11 15.47
N PRO A 172 5.48 11.58 15.05
CA PRO A 172 6.72 11.18 15.72
C PRO A 172 6.83 11.74 17.14
N ILE A 173 6.36 12.98 17.33
CA ILE A 173 6.36 13.65 18.64
C ILE A 173 5.14 13.17 19.45
N PRO A 174 5.35 12.54 20.61
CA PRO A 174 4.27 12.02 21.45
C PRO A 174 3.30 13.11 21.90
N HIS A 175 2.02 12.75 22.05
CA HIS A 175 0.95 13.65 22.51
C HIS A 175 0.75 14.89 21.61
N THR A 176 1.11 14.77 20.34
CA THR A 176 0.87 15.81 19.35
C THR A 176 0.29 15.22 18.06
N PRO A 177 -0.46 16.00 17.27
CA PRO A 177 -0.93 15.59 15.95
C PRO A 177 0.09 15.92 14.83
N TRP A 178 1.31 16.36 15.19
CA TRP A 178 2.30 16.84 14.21
C TRP A 178 2.86 15.70 13.36
N VAL A 179 2.66 15.82 12.06
CA VAL A 179 3.14 14.89 11.03
C VAL A 179 3.89 15.64 9.94
N LEU A 180 4.66 14.90 9.12
CA LEU A 180 5.22 15.45 7.89
C LEU A 180 4.10 15.69 6.87
N LEU A 181 4.14 16.85 6.21
CA LEU A 181 3.20 17.16 5.12
C LEU A 181 3.45 16.29 3.87
N GLY A 182 4.67 15.78 3.75
CA GLY A 182 5.15 15.02 2.60
C GLY A 182 5.77 15.92 1.53
N ARG A 183 6.45 15.29 0.57
CA ARG A 183 7.24 15.97 -0.46
C ARG A 183 6.45 16.78 -1.50
N GLU A 184 5.13 16.64 -1.50
CA GLU A 184 4.24 17.17 -2.55
C GLU A 184 3.59 18.50 -2.14
N VAL A 185 3.74 18.87 -0.87
CA VAL A 185 3.16 20.08 -0.30
C VAL A 185 4.23 21.16 -0.26
N SER A 186 4.13 22.14 -1.16
CA SER A 186 4.80 23.42 -1.00
C SER A 186 4.00 24.24 0.01
N SER A 187 4.46 24.30 1.26
CA SER A 187 3.89 25.21 2.24
C SER A 187 4.32 26.65 1.94
N GLU A 188 3.37 27.59 1.93
CA GLU A 188 3.66 29.03 1.84
C GLU A 188 4.51 29.52 3.03
N GLN A 189 4.45 28.79 4.14
CA GLN A 189 5.20 29.06 5.37
C GLN A 189 6.56 28.34 5.41
N HIS A 190 6.99 27.70 4.31
CA HIS A 190 8.24 26.93 4.21
C HIS A 190 8.44 25.84 5.28
N THR A 191 7.39 25.46 6.01
CA THR A 191 7.43 24.36 6.97
C THR A 191 7.19 23.00 6.31
N CYS A 192 7.82 21.97 6.86
CA CYS A 192 7.64 20.58 6.44
C CYS A 192 6.69 19.78 7.35
N ILE A 193 6.16 20.41 8.41
CA ILE A 193 5.24 19.80 9.37
C ILE A 193 3.86 20.44 9.33
N GLY A 194 2.83 19.68 9.69
CA GLY A 194 1.46 20.15 9.85
C GLY A 194 0.66 19.22 10.74
N SER A 195 -0.60 19.58 11.04
CA SER A 195 -1.47 18.71 11.82
C SER A 195 -2.02 17.61 10.92
N LEU A 196 -2.14 16.39 11.47
CA LEU A 196 -2.81 15.27 10.80
C LEU A 196 -4.28 15.58 10.47
N PHE A 197 -4.90 16.54 11.16
CA PHE A 197 -6.32 16.86 11.06
C PHE A 197 -6.66 18.01 10.09
N ASP A 198 -5.67 18.83 9.71
CA ASP A 198 -5.92 20.08 8.98
C ASP A 198 -6.67 19.86 7.65
N ASP A 199 -6.31 18.81 6.92
CA ASP A 199 -6.94 18.47 5.63
C ASP A 199 -8.37 17.89 5.77
N TYR A 200 -8.82 17.62 7.00
CA TYR A 200 -10.07 16.91 7.30
C TYR A 200 -10.98 17.64 8.29
N GLU A 201 -10.68 18.89 8.64
CA GLU A 201 -11.38 19.62 9.71
C GLU A 201 -12.89 19.74 9.43
N GLU A 202 -13.30 20.02 8.18
CA GLU A 202 -14.73 20.08 7.80
C GLU A 202 -15.47 18.76 8.11
N TYR A 203 -14.84 17.62 7.84
CA TYR A 203 -15.42 16.33 8.16
C TYR A 203 -15.42 16.08 9.69
N ILE A 204 -14.34 16.45 10.38
CA ILE A 204 -14.20 16.25 11.82
C ILE A 204 -15.24 17.09 12.60
N GLU A 205 -15.45 18.34 12.20
CA GLU A 205 -16.43 19.25 12.79
C GLU A 205 -17.88 18.82 12.52
N SER A 206 -18.13 18.17 11.38
CA SER A 206 -19.47 17.66 11.04
C SER A 206 -19.95 16.49 11.90
N HIS A 207 -19.05 15.83 12.65
CA HIS A 207 -19.38 14.68 13.50
C HIS A 207 -19.30 15.03 14.98
N GLU A 208 -20.39 14.79 15.72
CA GLU A 208 -20.45 15.10 17.15
C GLU A 208 -19.37 14.36 17.95
N ASN A 209 -18.66 15.10 18.82
CA ASN A 209 -17.61 14.60 19.73
C ASN A 209 -16.40 13.93 19.06
N LEU A 210 -16.28 13.95 17.73
CA LEU A 210 -15.19 13.29 17.01
C LEU A 210 -13.85 13.95 17.37
N ARG A 211 -13.79 15.29 17.36
CA ARG A 211 -12.59 16.06 17.74
C ARG A 211 -12.09 15.69 19.15
N GLN A 212 -12.99 15.68 20.14
CA GLN A 212 -12.66 15.30 21.51
C GLN A 212 -12.14 13.86 21.60
N SER A 213 -12.74 12.94 20.83
CA SER A 213 -12.28 11.56 20.76
C SER A 213 -10.87 11.46 20.13
N LEU A 214 -10.58 12.22 19.07
CA LEU A 214 -9.26 12.25 18.43
C LEU A 214 -8.20 12.83 19.36
N ASP A 215 -8.49 13.94 20.02
CA ASP A 215 -7.59 14.57 20.99
C ASP A 215 -7.31 13.61 22.18
N SER A 216 -8.32 12.88 22.65
CA SER A 216 -8.13 11.82 23.65
C SER A 216 -7.24 10.68 23.13
N MET A 217 -7.36 10.28 21.86
CA MET A 217 -6.53 9.24 21.26
C MET A 217 -5.08 9.67 21.06
N VAL A 218 -4.84 10.94 20.72
CA VAL A 218 -3.48 11.52 20.59
C VAL A 218 -2.78 11.55 21.95
N ASN A 219 -3.53 11.83 23.01
CA ASN A 219 -2.99 11.93 24.38
C ASN A 219 -2.85 10.57 25.09
N ASP A 220 -3.35 9.46 24.52
CA ASP A 220 -3.27 8.12 25.12
C ASP A 220 -1.80 7.65 25.28
N GLU A 221 -1.34 7.53 26.53
CA GLU A 221 0.00 7.05 26.88
C GLU A 221 0.22 5.57 26.50
N ALA A 222 -0.85 4.79 26.33
CA ALA A 222 -0.75 3.38 25.91
C ALA A 222 -0.43 3.21 24.42
N ASN A 223 -0.28 4.31 23.66
CA ASN A 223 0.14 4.28 22.27
C ASN A 223 1.58 3.77 22.12
N MET A 224 1.82 2.97 21.08
CA MET A 224 3.17 2.60 20.69
C MET A 224 3.98 3.84 20.30
N ARG A 225 5.27 3.84 20.62
CA ARG A 225 6.19 4.92 20.23
C ARG A 225 6.51 4.82 18.75
N PHE A 226 6.91 5.95 18.15
CA PHE A 226 7.24 6.02 16.71
C PHE A 226 8.22 4.91 16.27
N HIS A 227 9.31 4.69 17.02
CA HIS A 227 10.29 3.66 16.67
C HIS A 227 9.73 2.22 16.72
N GLU A 228 8.73 1.97 17.56
CA GLU A 228 8.09 0.66 17.69
C GLU A 228 7.14 0.38 16.51
N VAL A 229 6.42 1.41 16.06
CA VAL A 229 5.57 1.35 14.86
C VAL A 229 6.45 1.23 13.62
N TYR A 230 7.51 2.02 13.53
CA TYR A 230 8.48 2.00 12.45
C TYR A 230 9.11 0.63 12.26
N GLU A 231 9.62 0.02 13.34
CA GLU A 231 10.22 -1.31 13.27
C GLU A 231 9.22 -2.33 12.69
N ARG A 232 7.99 -2.34 13.20
CA ARG A 232 6.97 -3.30 12.75
C ARG A 232 6.57 -3.07 11.31
N LEU A 233 6.39 -1.81 10.90
CA LEU A 233 6.11 -1.46 9.52
C LEU A 233 7.24 -1.93 8.60
N ALA A 234 8.50 -1.68 8.96
CA ALA A 234 9.64 -2.10 8.16
C ALA A 234 9.68 -3.64 7.98
N LEU A 235 9.37 -4.40 9.02
CA LEU A 235 9.28 -5.86 8.95
C LEU A 235 8.15 -6.36 8.04
N VAL A 236 7.00 -5.66 8.03
CA VAL A 236 5.91 -5.96 7.11
C VAL A 236 6.30 -5.64 5.67
N LEU A 237 6.80 -4.43 5.40
CA LEU A 237 7.12 -3.99 4.04
C LEU A 237 8.26 -4.80 3.42
N LEU A 238 9.26 -5.19 4.22
CA LEU A 238 10.44 -5.95 3.77
C LEU A 238 10.27 -7.47 3.92
N HIS A 239 9.06 -7.95 4.19
CA HIS A 239 8.82 -9.38 4.35
C HIS A 239 9.24 -10.18 3.10
N SER A 240 9.90 -11.31 3.33
CA SER A 240 10.28 -12.29 2.30
C SER A 240 10.50 -13.65 2.97
N PRO A 241 9.58 -14.62 2.80
CA PRO A 241 9.59 -15.85 3.59
C PRO A 241 10.53 -16.95 3.09
N GLU A 242 10.78 -17.91 3.99
CA GLU A 242 11.92 -18.84 3.98
C GLU A 242 11.89 -19.93 2.91
N ALA A 243 10.72 -20.30 2.35
CA ALA A 243 10.63 -21.36 1.34
C ALA A 243 11.46 -21.06 0.07
N ALA A 244 11.66 -19.78 -0.23
CA ALA A 244 12.52 -19.31 -1.31
C ALA A 244 14.01 -19.41 -0.97
N ASN A 245 14.39 -19.14 0.29
CA ASN A 245 15.78 -19.11 0.75
C ASN A 245 16.41 -20.51 0.96
N LYS A 246 15.62 -21.53 1.27
CA LYS A 246 16.10 -22.92 1.45
C LYS A 246 16.29 -23.69 0.13
N ARG A 247 15.84 -23.17 -1.02
CA ARG A 247 16.07 -23.78 -2.35
C ARG A 247 17.49 -23.50 -2.85
N MET A 248 18.50 -24.04 -2.17
CA MET A 248 19.88 -24.05 -2.68
C MET A 248 20.20 -25.36 -3.41
N LYS A 249 20.65 -25.21 -4.66
CA LYS A 249 21.36 -26.18 -5.53
C LYS A 249 20.52 -27.25 -6.24
N SER A 250 19.59 -26.84 -7.10
CA SER A 250 19.26 -27.66 -8.28
C SER A 250 19.39 -26.80 -9.52
N GLU A 251 20.27 -27.21 -10.44
CA GLU A 251 20.47 -26.57 -11.74
C GLU A 251 19.25 -26.85 -12.62
N ASN A 252 18.20 -26.04 -12.44
CA ASN A 252 17.17 -25.67 -13.43
C ASN A 252 16.06 -24.91 -12.69
N PHE A 253 16.19 -23.58 -12.59
CA PHE A 253 15.19 -22.72 -11.96
C PHE A 253 13.92 -22.65 -12.81
N LYS A 254 12.96 -23.53 -12.57
CA LYS A 254 11.57 -23.30 -12.97
C LYS A 254 10.86 -22.64 -11.79
N ILE A 255 10.45 -21.38 -11.99
CA ILE A 255 9.63 -20.63 -11.04
C ILE A 255 8.32 -21.41 -10.84
N ASP A 256 8.03 -21.79 -9.60
CA ASP A 256 6.78 -22.46 -9.25
C ASP A 256 5.68 -21.41 -9.02
N LYS A 257 5.04 -21.05 -10.13
CA LYS A 257 4.03 -19.98 -10.25
C LYS A 257 2.80 -20.18 -9.36
N LEU A 258 2.53 -21.41 -8.90
CA LEU A 258 1.40 -21.71 -8.02
C LEU A 258 1.76 -21.54 -6.54
N THR A 259 3.05 -21.64 -6.19
CA THR A 259 3.51 -21.45 -4.79
C THR A 259 3.81 -20.00 -4.44
N LEU A 260 4.20 -19.18 -5.42
CA LEU A 260 4.46 -17.75 -5.20
C LEU A 260 3.23 -16.97 -4.71
N PRO A 261 2.02 -17.15 -5.25
CA PRO A 261 0.81 -16.51 -4.73
C PRO A 261 0.57 -16.71 -3.25
N VAL A 262 1.00 -17.85 -2.67
CA VAL A 262 0.76 -18.18 -1.26
C VAL A 262 1.90 -17.71 -0.36
N SER A 263 3.12 -17.64 -0.90
CA SER A 263 4.34 -17.42 -0.12
C SER A 263 5.08 -16.12 -0.45
N GLY A 264 4.67 -15.30 -1.42
CA GLY A 264 5.35 -14.02 -1.69
C GLY A 264 6.73 -14.11 -2.36
N GLY A 265 7.60 -15.06 -1.99
CA GLY A 265 8.93 -15.29 -2.58
C GLY A 265 10.03 -14.27 -2.23
N THR A 266 11.20 -14.41 -2.86
CA THR A 266 12.25 -13.36 -2.83
C THR A 266 11.90 -12.17 -3.70
N ILE A 267 12.63 -11.06 -3.60
CA ILE A 267 12.42 -9.93 -4.52
C ILE A 267 12.70 -10.31 -5.97
N GLU A 268 13.71 -11.15 -6.23
CA GLU A 268 14.05 -11.61 -7.58
C GLU A 268 12.94 -12.47 -8.19
N GLU A 269 12.35 -13.36 -7.38
CA GLU A 269 11.19 -14.15 -7.78
C GLU A 269 9.97 -13.25 -8.05
N ARG A 270 9.71 -12.26 -7.20
CA ARG A 270 8.62 -11.29 -7.39
C ARG A 270 8.79 -10.46 -8.66
N VAL A 271 9.99 -9.97 -8.96
CA VAL A 271 10.21 -9.21 -10.20
C VAL A 271 10.08 -10.11 -11.43
N SER A 272 10.62 -11.33 -11.38
CA SER A 272 10.47 -12.30 -12.48
C SER A 272 9.01 -12.64 -12.72
N PHE A 273 8.24 -12.85 -11.64
CA PHE A 273 6.81 -13.10 -11.71
C PHE A 273 6.03 -11.88 -12.20
N PHE A 274 6.39 -10.67 -11.77
CA PHE A 274 5.82 -9.43 -12.27
C PHE A 274 6.01 -9.30 -13.79
N ILE A 275 7.23 -9.51 -14.30
CA ILE A 275 7.51 -9.44 -15.75
C ILE A 275 6.68 -10.48 -16.52
N TYR A 276 6.60 -11.70 -15.97
CA TYR A 276 5.78 -12.76 -16.56
C TYR A 276 4.30 -12.39 -16.65
N VAL A 277 3.70 -11.92 -15.55
CA VAL A 277 2.30 -11.50 -15.54
C VAL A 277 2.11 -10.26 -16.40
N PHE A 278 3.06 -9.32 -16.42
CA PHE A 278 3.02 -8.13 -17.26
C PHE A 278 2.91 -8.50 -18.75
N GLN A 279 3.75 -9.42 -19.22
CA GLN A 279 3.73 -9.91 -20.60
C GLN A 279 2.41 -10.58 -20.98
N ARG A 280 1.78 -11.32 -20.06
CA ARG A 280 0.51 -12.00 -20.35
C ARG A 280 -0.71 -11.09 -20.26
N MET A 281 -0.69 -10.14 -19.32
CA MET A 281 -1.87 -9.35 -18.98
C MET A 281 -1.95 -8.04 -19.76
N LEU A 282 -0.81 -7.48 -20.16
CA LEU A 282 -0.66 -6.23 -20.91
C LEU A 282 0.38 -6.43 -22.04
N PRO A 283 0.13 -7.32 -23.01
CA PRO A 283 1.14 -7.72 -24.00
C PRO A 283 1.61 -6.56 -24.87
N GLU A 284 0.73 -5.64 -25.25
CA GLU A 284 1.07 -4.48 -26.09
C GLU A 284 2.02 -3.52 -25.37
N LEU A 285 1.67 -3.13 -24.14
CA LEU A 285 2.51 -2.27 -23.31
C LEU A 285 3.83 -2.98 -22.94
N SER A 286 3.79 -4.29 -22.70
CA SER A 286 5.00 -5.06 -22.43
C SER A 286 5.92 -5.13 -23.64
N GLN A 287 5.38 -5.27 -24.86
CA GLN A 287 6.19 -5.23 -26.08
C GLN A 287 6.84 -3.85 -26.23
N TYR A 288 6.09 -2.78 -26.01
CA TYR A 288 6.64 -1.42 -26.04
C TYR A 288 7.78 -1.22 -25.02
N PHE A 289 7.62 -1.74 -23.80
CA PHE A 289 8.69 -1.69 -22.77
C PHE A 289 9.93 -2.50 -23.16
N GLN A 290 9.79 -3.55 -23.97
CA GLN A 290 10.93 -4.31 -24.50
C GLN A 290 11.63 -3.53 -25.61
N GLU A 291 10.87 -2.90 -26.50
CA GLU A 291 11.39 -2.03 -27.58
C GLU A 291 12.16 -0.83 -27.01
N GLU A 292 11.63 -0.18 -25.96
CA GLU A 292 12.27 0.94 -25.26
C GLU A 292 13.31 0.52 -24.19
N GLU A 293 13.62 -0.78 -24.09
CA GLU A 293 14.58 -1.35 -23.14
C GLU A 293 14.37 -0.93 -21.67
N ILE A 294 13.12 -0.86 -21.20
CA ILE A 294 12.74 -0.42 -19.84
C ILE A 294 12.95 -1.50 -18.77
N LEU A 295 13.03 -2.77 -19.16
CA LEU A 295 13.11 -3.93 -18.26
C LEU A 295 14.22 -4.93 -18.66
N ASN A 296 15.22 -4.48 -19.43
CA ASN A 296 16.23 -5.38 -20.01
C ASN A 296 17.40 -5.70 -19.06
N LYS A 297 17.56 -5.00 -17.93
CA LYS A 297 18.73 -5.14 -17.04
C LYS A 297 18.35 -5.14 -15.56
N PHE A 298 17.67 -6.20 -15.13
CA PHE A 298 17.43 -6.43 -13.70
C PHE A 298 18.75 -6.48 -12.92
N GLY A 299 18.91 -5.58 -11.94
CA GLY A 299 20.10 -5.50 -11.08
C GLY A 299 21.16 -4.45 -11.49
N LEU A 300 20.95 -3.70 -12.58
CA LEU A 300 21.74 -2.50 -12.89
C LEU A 300 20.94 -1.23 -12.54
N HIS A 301 21.63 -0.12 -12.26
CA HIS A 301 21.07 1.14 -11.72
C HIS A 301 19.91 1.76 -12.53
N ASP A 302 19.65 1.32 -13.75
CA ASP A 302 18.70 1.94 -14.67
C ASP A 302 17.23 1.50 -14.45
N ASP A 303 17.00 0.31 -13.87
CA ASP A 303 15.65 -0.26 -13.68
C ASP A 303 15.22 -0.25 -12.19
N GLU A 304 15.81 0.63 -11.37
CA GLU A 304 15.53 0.73 -9.93
C GLU A 304 14.05 1.01 -9.60
N TRP A 305 13.26 1.56 -10.53
CA TRP A 305 11.86 1.90 -10.30
C TRP A 305 11.04 0.69 -9.85
N VAL A 306 11.30 -0.50 -10.41
CA VAL A 306 10.55 -1.72 -10.08
C VAL A 306 10.80 -2.14 -8.63
N LEU A 307 12.02 -1.95 -8.12
CA LEU A 307 12.35 -2.20 -6.72
C LEU A 307 11.62 -1.21 -5.80
N TRP A 308 11.56 0.07 -6.19
CA TRP A 308 10.82 1.07 -5.44
C TRP A 308 9.33 0.76 -5.34
N TRP A 309 8.75 0.09 -6.34
CA TRP A 309 7.35 -0.32 -6.32
C TRP A 309 7.15 -1.61 -5.53
N LEU A 310 7.94 -2.65 -5.81
CA LEU A 310 7.68 -4.02 -5.33
C LEU A 310 8.40 -4.37 -4.01
N LYS A 311 9.67 -3.98 -3.86
CA LYS A 311 10.43 -4.20 -2.61
C LYS A 311 10.06 -3.17 -1.56
N TYR A 312 9.92 -1.91 -2.00
CA TYR A 312 9.74 -0.76 -1.14
C TYR A 312 8.32 -0.18 -1.20
N CYS A 313 7.35 -0.94 -1.72
CA CYS A 313 5.91 -0.63 -1.63
C CYS A 313 5.54 0.82 -2.01
N GLY A 314 6.19 1.35 -3.04
CA GLY A 314 5.95 2.68 -3.60
C GLY A 314 6.46 3.87 -2.76
N LEU A 315 7.30 3.64 -1.75
CA LEU A 315 7.76 4.64 -0.77
C LEU A 315 8.19 5.99 -1.33
N LYS A 316 9.02 5.95 -2.37
CA LYS A 316 9.58 7.14 -3.03
C LYS A 316 8.80 7.51 -4.29
N VAL A 317 7.78 6.76 -4.71
CA VAL A 317 7.18 6.97 -6.03
C VAL A 317 5.73 7.44 -5.92
N TRP A 318 4.94 6.81 -5.06
CA TRP A 318 3.51 7.09 -4.96
C TRP A 318 3.23 8.31 -4.10
N ALA A 319 2.10 8.95 -4.40
CA ALA A 319 1.58 10.06 -3.63
C ALA A 319 1.33 9.64 -2.18
N ARG A 320 1.38 10.60 -1.26
CA ARG A 320 1.17 10.36 0.18
C ARG A 320 -0.10 9.52 0.43
N VAL A 321 -1.22 9.96 -0.13
CA VAL A 321 -2.53 9.33 0.09
C VAL A 321 -2.66 7.98 -0.60
N ASP A 322 -2.18 7.88 -1.84
CA ASP A 322 -2.22 6.63 -2.61
C ASP A 322 -1.41 5.54 -1.93
N ARG A 323 -0.21 5.89 -1.48
CA ARG A 323 0.66 5.00 -0.70
C ARG A 323 0.01 4.59 0.61
N GLY A 324 -0.61 5.54 1.32
CA GLY A 324 -1.35 5.25 2.55
C GLY A 324 -2.45 4.20 2.32
N ARG A 325 -3.20 4.31 1.22
CA ARG A 325 -4.26 3.35 0.87
C ARG A 325 -3.72 1.96 0.52
N VAL A 326 -2.61 1.88 -0.20
CA VAL A 326 -1.95 0.59 -0.50
C VAL A 326 -1.36 -0.03 0.77
N TRP A 327 -0.86 0.79 1.70
CA TRP A 327 -0.41 0.28 3.00
C TRP A 327 -1.57 -0.18 3.87
N ASP A 328 -2.74 0.46 3.81
CA ASP A 328 -3.96 -0.06 4.46
C ASP A 328 -4.28 -1.49 3.96
N LEU A 329 -4.08 -1.76 2.66
CA LEU A 329 -4.23 -3.11 2.07
C LEU A 329 -3.21 -4.11 2.62
N ILE A 330 -1.91 -3.74 2.64
CA ILE A 330 -0.82 -4.62 3.08
C ILE A 330 -0.90 -4.90 4.58
N ILE A 331 -1.17 -3.88 5.39
CA ILE A 331 -1.26 -3.97 6.85
C ILE A 331 -2.57 -4.63 7.28
N GLY A 332 -3.62 -4.52 6.44
CA GLY A 332 -4.88 -5.24 6.61
C GLY A 332 -4.71 -6.73 6.30
N TRP A 333 -4.39 -7.52 7.32
CA TRP A 333 -4.25 -8.97 7.22
C TRP A 333 -5.52 -9.70 7.67
N ARG A 334 -5.75 -10.92 7.19
CA ARG A 334 -6.79 -11.80 7.73
C ARG A 334 -6.20 -13.13 8.19
N PRO A 335 -6.60 -13.66 9.35
CA PRO A 335 -6.15 -14.99 9.79
C PRO A 335 -6.67 -16.05 8.82
N GLN A 336 -5.79 -16.94 8.36
CA GLN A 336 -6.15 -18.10 7.53
C GLN A 336 -6.93 -19.20 8.30
N SER A 337 -7.27 -18.99 9.57
CA SER A 337 -7.90 -20.01 10.39
C SER A 337 -9.42 -20.08 10.14
N ARG A 338 -9.95 -21.28 9.89
CA ARG A 338 -11.40 -21.58 9.96
C ARG A 338 -12.03 -21.26 11.33
N LYS A 339 -11.20 -21.06 12.36
CA LYS A 339 -11.60 -20.59 13.70
C LYS A 339 -11.42 -19.09 13.90
N ALA A 340 -11.17 -18.32 12.82
CA ALA A 340 -11.21 -16.86 12.91
C ALA A 340 -12.50 -16.47 13.60
N GLU A 341 -12.37 -15.69 14.69
CA GLU A 341 -13.51 -15.22 15.47
C GLU A 341 -14.58 -14.73 14.49
N LYS A 342 -15.78 -15.33 14.56
CA LYS A 342 -16.90 -14.91 13.72
C LYS A 342 -17.09 -13.43 13.97
N LEU A 343 -16.61 -12.59 13.05
CA LEU A 343 -16.80 -11.16 13.12
C LEU A 343 -18.31 -10.94 13.12
N VAL A 344 -18.84 -10.49 14.25
CA VAL A 344 -20.27 -10.20 14.39
C VAL A 344 -20.51 -8.89 13.64
N LEU A 345 -20.64 -9.00 12.32
CA LEU A 345 -20.95 -7.90 11.42
C LEU A 345 -22.43 -8.00 11.06
N SER A 346 -23.12 -6.86 11.04
CA SER A 346 -24.48 -6.81 10.50
C SER A 346 -24.45 -7.00 8.99
N ASP A 347 -25.53 -7.56 8.43
CA ASP A 347 -25.67 -7.75 6.98
C ASP A 347 -25.54 -6.43 6.21
N SER A 348 -25.96 -5.30 6.82
CA SER A 348 -25.80 -3.97 6.24
C SER A 348 -24.34 -3.54 6.12
N VAL A 349 -23.52 -3.84 7.13
CA VAL A 349 -22.07 -3.54 7.12
C VAL A 349 -21.36 -4.46 6.13
N LEU A 350 -21.73 -5.73 6.06
CA LEU A 350 -21.20 -6.69 5.10
C LEU A 350 -21.48 -6.27 3.65
N ALA A 351 -22.72 -5.85 3.35
CA ALA A 351 -23.09 -5.36 2.03
C ALA A 351 -22.27 -4.13 1.61
N LYS A 352 -21.99 -3.22 2.56
CA LYS A 352 -21.18 -2.02 2.31
C LYS A 352 -19.69 -2.32 2.14
N LEU A 353 -19.15 -3.24 2.94
CA LEU A 353 -17.78 -3.74 2.85
C LEU A 353 -17.50 -4.39 1.49
N GLY A 354 -18.44 -5.20 1.00
CA GLY A 354 -18.28 -5.93 -0.25
C GLY A 354 -17.21 -7.04 -0.17
N PRO A 355 -16.94 -7.72 -1.29
CA PRO A 355 -15.95 -8.78 -1.34
C PRO A 355 -14.52 -8.22 -1.23
N ASP A 356 -13.59 -9.05 -0.78
CA ASP A 356 -12.16 -8.76 -0.86
C ASP A 356 -11.74 -8.55 -2.32
N ALA A 357 -10.96 -7.52 -2.67
CA ALA A 357 -10.59 -7.28 -4.06
C ALA A 357 -9.88 -8.48 -4.69
N PHE A 358 -9.09 -9.22 -3.91
CA PHE A 358 -8.30 -10.39 -4.35
C PHE A 358 -8.98 -11.73 -4.01
N TRP A 359 -10.30 -11.72 -3.79
CA TRP A 359 -11.04 -12.95 -3.55
C TRP A 359 -10.77 -14.00 -4.62
N SER A 360 -10.56 -15.24 -4.17
CA SER A 360 -10.51 -16.45 -5.00
C SER A 360 -11.73 -17.30 -4.70
N VAL A 361 -12.34 -17.91 -5.73
CA VAL A 361 -13.34 -18.97 -5.49
C VAL A 361 -12.61 -20.06 -4.69
N ASP A 362 -13.09 -20.37 -3.49
CA ASP A 362 -12.67 -21.58 -2.79
C ASP A 362 -13.05 -22.75 -3.71
N TYR A 363 -12.06 -23.33 -4.38
CA TYR A 363 -12.16 -24.72 -4.77
C TYR A 363 -12.20 -25.50 -3.45
N GLU A 364 -13.41 -25.70 -2.93
CA GLU A 364 -13.71 -26.62 -1.83
C GLU A 364 -13.35 -28.03 -2.31
N GLU A 365 -12.07 -28.34 -2.18
CA GLU A 365 -11.48 -29.58 -1.71
C GLU A 365 -10.00 -29.18 -1.58
N GLU A 366 -9.50 -29.05 -0.34
CA GLU A 366 -8.10 -29.39 -0.15
C GLU A 366 -8.03 -30.86 -0.59
N PRO A 367 -7.39 -31.25 -1.71
CA PRO A 367 -6.80 -32.56 -1.68
C PRO A 367 -5.80 -32.42 -0.55
N VAL A 368 -6.04 -33.18 0.53
CA VAL A 368 -5.02 -33.52 1.50
C VAL A 368 -3.74 -33.67 0.68
N LEU A 369 -2.78 -32.75 0.86
CA LEU A 369 -1.45 -32.91 0.31
C LEU A 369 -0.84 -34.08 1.07
N VAL A 370 -1.27 -35.28 0.69
CA VAL A 370 -0.61 -36.52 1.00
C VAL A 370 0.78 -36.34 0.42
N LYS A 371 1.73 -36.27 1.32
CA LYS A 371 3.15 -36.40 1.04
C LYS A 371 3.34 -37.60 0.13
N GLY A 372 3.73 -37.33 -1.10
CA GLY A 372 4.02 -38.32 -2.12
C GLY A 372 2.77 -38.67 -2.91
N ASP A 373 2.67 -38.16 -4.13
CA ASP A 373 2.42 -38.99 -5.30
C ASP A 373 2.91 -38.25 -6.54
N SER A 374 3.79 -38.93 -7.25
CA SER A 374 4.51 -38.45 -8.41
C SER A 374 3.59 -38.48 -9.63
N PHE A 375 3.69 -37.46 -10.49
CA PHE A 375 3.09 -37.39 -11.83
C PHE A 375 3.39 -38.63 -12.71
N SER A 376 4.34 -39.48 -12.31
CA SER A 376 4.64 -40.78 -12.90
C SER A 376 3.47 -41.78 -12.82
N ASP A 377 2.62 -41.71 -11.79
CA ASP A 377 1.53 -42.69 -11.62
C ASP A 377 0.29 -42.31 -12.44
N LEU A 378 0.07 -41.01 -12.68
CA LEU A 378 -0.99 -40.51 -13.56
C LEU A 378 -0.73 -40.83 -15.05
N ILE A 379 0.55 -40.92 -15.46
CA ILE A 379 0.93 -41.31 -16.83
C ILE A 379 0.82 -42.83 -17.05
N ASN A 380 0.91 -43.64 -15.99
CA ASN A 380 0.73 -45.09 -16.08
C ASN A 380 -0.76 -45.47 -16.23
N ASP A 381 -1.69 -44.68 -15.69
CA ASP A 381 -3.14 -44.90 -15.83
C ASP A 381 -3.72 -44.39 -17.17
N LEU A 382 -2.94 -43.64 -17.96
CA LEU A 382 -3.34 -43.17 -19.30
C LEU A 382 -3.04 -44.17 -20.43
N HIS A 383 -2.57 -45.39 -20.13
CA HIS A 383 -2.24 -46.43 -21.12
C HIS A 383 -3.04 -47.74 -20.99
N ILE A 384 -4.31 -47.70 -20.59
CA ILE A 384 -5.23 -48.82 -20.85
C ILE A 384 -6.51 -48.29 -21.49
N GLU A 385 -6.65 -48.56 -22.80
CA GLU A 385 -7.88 -48.38 -23.56
C GLU A 385 -9.05 -49.18 -22.95
N LYS A 386 -10.18 -48.53 -22.67
CA LYS A 386 -11.56 -48.97 -23.05
C LYS A 386 -12.66 -48.00 -22.59
N THR A 387 -13.36 -47.44 -23.59
CA THR A 387 -14.80 -47.07 -23.69
C THR A 387 -15.65 -46.62 -22.47
N PRO A 388 -16.53 -45.61 -22.63
CA PRO A 388 -17.23 -44.94 -21.53
C PRO A 388 -18.59 -45.57 -21.17
N PRO A 389 -19.15 -45.24 -19.99
CA PRO A 389 -20.59 -45.05 -19.85
C PRO A 389 -20.95 -43.63 -19.37
N LEU A 390 -22.15 -43.22 -19.81
CA LEU A 390 -22.80 -41.94 -19.60
C LEU A 390 -23.32 -41.73 -18.15
N SER A 391 -23.31 -40.44 -17.76
CA SER A 391 -24.22 -39.71 -16.83
C SER A 391 -24.05 -39.90 -15.30
N PRO A 392 -24.58 -38.99 -14.43
CA PRO A 392 -25.34 -37.74 -14.67
C PRO A 392 -24.88 -36.47 -13.90
N LEU A 393 -25.45 -35.32 -14.30
CA LEU A 393 -25.56 -34.08 -13.52
C LEU A 393 -25.78 -34.34 -12.02
N LEU A 394 -25.03 -33.64 -11.16
CA LEU A 394 -25.36 -33.49 -9.75
C LEU A 394 -25.79 -32.05 -9.46
N GLU A 395 -27.03 -31.93 -9.00
CA GLU A 395 -27.62 -30.76 -8.39
C GLU A 395 -26.82 -30.37 -7.13
N LEU A 396 -26.37 -29.12 -7.06
CA LEU A 396 -25.77 -28.54 -5.86
C LEU A 396 -26.88 -28.27 -4.84
N GLU A 397 -26.96 -29.07 -3.79
CA GLU A 397 -27.69 -28.72 -2.58
C GLU A 397 -27.04 -27.47 -1.95
N GLN A 398 -27.76 -26.34 -2.00
CA GLN A 398 -27.40 -25.12 -1.30
C GLN A 398 -27.60 -25.35 0.21
N SER A 399 -26.52 -25.54 0.95
CA SER A 399 -26.54 -25.39 2.40
C SER A 399 -26.58 -23.89 2.74
N ASP A 400 -27.54 -23.49 3.60
CA ASP A 400 -27.74 -22.09 4.03
C ASP A 400 -26.58 -21.51 4.87
N ASP A 401 -25.55 -22.32 5.19
CA ASP A 401 -24.41 -21.93 6.04
C ASP A 401 -23.32 -21.12 5.29
N VAL A 402 -23.38 -21.04 3.96
CA VAL A 402 -22.39 -20.34 3.11
C VAL A 402 -22.67 -18.83 3.00
N LYS A 403 -23.87 -18.36 3.38
CA LYS A 403 -24.29 -16.96 3.15
C LYS A 403 -23.54 -15.90 3.99
N ASN A 404 -22.84 -16.31 5.07
CA ASN A 404 -22.20 -15.36 6.00
C ASN A 404 -20.67 -15.37 5.96
N THR A 405 -20.06 -16.13 5.05
CA THR A 405 -18.60 -16.16 4.89
C THR A 405 -18.15 -15.19 3.81
N ILE A 406 -17.46 -14.12 4.23
CA ILE A 406 -16.83 -13.18 3.29
C ILE A 406 -15.75 -13.96 2.50
N PRO A 407 -15.77 -13.94 1.15
CA PRO A 407 -14.79 -14.63 0.32
C PRO A 407 -13.36 -14.27 0.74
N PHE A 408 -12.51 -15.29 0.90
CA PHE A 408 -11.16 -15.13 1.45
C PHE A 408 -10.11 -14.94 0.35
N CYS A 409 -9.15 -14.05 0.59
CA CYS A 409 -7.94 -13.96 -0.21
C CYS A 409 -6.85 -14.83 0.42
N LYS A 410 -6.40 -15.87 -0.31
CA LYS A 410 -5.24 -16.70 0.06
C LYS A 410 -3.91 -16.13 -0.45
N VAL A 411 -3.96 -15.00 -1.15
CA VAL A 411 -2.80 -14.39 -1.80
C VAL A 411 -1.96 -13.64 -0.79
N ASP A 412 -0.64 -13.76 -0.91
CA ASP A 412 0.33 -13.02 -0.12
C ASP A 412 0.24 -11.51 -0.48
N PRO A 413 0.25 -10.60 0.53
CA PRO A 413 0.13 -9.15 0.29
C PRO A 413 1.16 -8.58 -0.70
N HIS A 414 2.36 -9.15 -0.77
CA HIS A 414 3.39 -8.70 -1.70
C HIS A 414 3.16 -9.18 -3.13
N ILE A 415 2.36 -10.23 -3.33
CA ILE A 415 1.87 -10.64 -4.65
C ILE A 415 0.70 -9.75 -5.08
N GLU A 416 -0.21 -9.42 -4.17
CA GLU A 416 -1.27 -8.44 -4.43
C GLU A 416 -0.69 -7.11 -4.92
N LEU A 417 0.39 -6.67 -4.29
CA LEU A 417 1.15 -5.48 -4.69
C LEU A 417 1.63 -5.52 -6.16
N LEU A 418 1.98 -6.69 -6.69
CA LEU A 418 2.37 -6.84 -8.10
C LEU A 418 1.20 -6.51 -9.02
N PHE A 419 0.00 -6.98 -8.68
CA PHE A 419 -1.20 -6.70 -9.45
C PHE A 419 -1.66 -5.24 -9.28
N VAL A 420 -1.45 -4.64 -8.11
CA VAL A 420 -1.65 -3.19 -7.91
C VAL A 420 -0.70 -2.40 -8.82
N ALA A 421 0.57 -2.80 -8.91
CA ALA A 421 1.54 -2.20 -9.82
C ALA A 421 1.12 -2.35 -11.30
N LEU A 422 0.67 -3.55 -11.72
CA LEU A 422 0.17 -3.78 -13.07
C LEU A 422 -1.06 -2.94 -13.39
N SER A 423 -2.00 -2.83 -12.45
CA SER A 423 -3.19 -2.00 -12.57
C SER A 423 -2.84 -0.52 -12.74
N LEU A 424 -1.82 -0.02 -12.03
CA LEU A 424 -1.29 1.33 -12.22
C LEU A 424 -0.70 1.54 -13.62
N LEU A 425 0.06 0.57 -14.14
CA LEU A 425 0.59 0.63 -15.51
C LEU A 425 -0.54 0.65 -16.54
N LYS A 426 -1.52 -0.25 -16.39
CA LYS A 426 -2.72 -0.30 -17.24
C LYS A 426 -3.47 1.03 -17.25
N ALA A 427 -3.66 1.64 -16.09
CA ALA A 427 -4.34 2.93 -15.97
C ALA A 427 -3.58 4.10 -16.64
N LYS A 428 -2.29 3.93 -16.93
CA LYS A 428 -1.42 4.92 -17.58
C LYS A 428 -0.89 4.46 -18.94
N GLU A 429 -1.42 3.37 -19.48
CA GLU A 429 -0.95 2.74 -20.72
C GLU A 429 -0.84 3.75 -21.87
N ASN A 430 -1.92 4.49 -22.15
CA ASN A 430 -1.93 5.50 -23.21
C ASN A 430 -0.86 6.59 -23.02
N THR A 431 -0.61 6.99 -21.77
CA THR A 431 0.45 7.98 -21.49
C THR A 431 1.82 7.35 -21.67
N LEU A 432 2.03 6.10 -21.24
CA LEU A 432 3.32 5.44 -21.31
C LEU A 432 3.76 5.16 -22.76
N VAL A 433 2.84 4.83 -23.66
CA VAL A 433 3.13 4.56 -25.08
C VAL A 433 3.52 5.83 -25.85
N GLU A 434 3.23 7.02 -25.30
CA GLU A 434 3.60 8.31 -25.91
C GLU A 434 4.99 8.81 -25.47
N LEU A 435 5.59 8.19 -24.46
CA LEU A 435 6.83 8.66 -23.82
C LEU A 435 8.04 7.88 -24.31
N ASP A 436 9.18 8.54 -24.45
CA ASP A 436 10.44 7.85 -24.75
C ASP A 436 11.01 7.09 -23.54
N GLN A 437 12.07 6.30 -23.77
CA GLN A 437 12.76 5.57 -22.72
C GLN A 437 13.09 6.39 -21.44
N HIS A 438 13.63 7.60 -21.59
CA HIS A 438 14.04 8.42 -20.46
C HIS A 438 12.84 9.02 -19.72
N GLU A 439 11.82 9.42 -20.47
CA GLU A 439 10.56 9.93 -19.97
C GLU A 439 9.78 8.86 -19.20
N ILE A 440 9.71 7.62 -19.71
CA ILE A 440 9.10 6.48 -19.01
C ILE A 440 9.80 6.25 -17.68
N ARG A 441 11.14 6.14 -17.67
CA ARG A 441 11.90 5.93 -16.42
C ARG A 441 11.66 7.07 -15.42
N THR A 442 11.62 8.31 -15.90
CA THR A 442 11.34 9.48 -15.08
C THR A 442 9.92 9.46 -14.52
N PHE A 443 8.94 9.10 -15.36
CA PHE A 443 7.53 8.98 -14.99
C PHE A 443 7.31 7.88 -13.95
N LEU A 444 7.88 6.69 -14.15
CA LEU A 444 7.78 5.56 -13.21
C LEU A 444 8.56 5.79 -11.91
N SER A 445 9.56 6.68 -11.93
CA SER A 445 10.28 7.11 -10.73
C SER A 445 9.57 8.20 -9.94
N ARG A 446 8.60 8.89 -10.56
CA ARG A 446 7.83 10.00 -9.97
C ARG A 446 6.41 10.00 -10.53
N LEU A 447 5.57 9.10 -10.03
CA LEU A 447 4.17 9.10 -10.41
C LEU A 447 3.53 10.42 -9.95
N PRO A 448 2.89 11.17 -10.86
CA PRO A 448 2.32 12.46 -10.50
C PRO A 448 1.20 12.28 -9.47
N ALA A 449 1.30 13.02 -8.36
CA ALA A 449 0.35 13.06 -7.25
C ALA A 449 -1.07 13.53 -7.57
N LYS A 450 -1.38 13.70 -8.86
CA LYS A 450 -2.61 14.32 -9.33
C LYS A 450 -3.82 13.40 -9.17
N SER A 451 -3.73 12.23 -8.53
CA SER A 451 -4.85 11.27 -8.34
C SER A 451 -6.12 11.93 -7.78
N TYR A 452 -6.00 12.92 -6.89
CA TYR A 452 -7.17 13.69 -6.41
C TYR A 452 -7.78 14.63 -7.47
N LYS A 453 -6.97 15.39 -8.21
CA LYS A 453 -7.49 16.22 -9.33
C LYS A 453 -7.88 15.40 -10.56
N LEU A 454 -7.34 14.19 -10.67
CA LEU A 454 -7.66 13.22 -11.71
C LEU A 454 -8.98 12.52 -11.41
N SER A 455 -9.36 12.32 -10.15
CA SER A 455 -10.70 11.84 -9.77
C SER A 455 -11.79 12.72 -10.40
N ASP A 456 -11.65 14.05 -10.36
CA ASP A 456 -12.62 14.96 -11.00
C ASP A 456 -12.64 14.88 -12.53
N LYS A 457 -11.47 14.76 -13.18
CA LYS A 457 -11.39 14.60 -14.65
C LYS A 457 -11.82 13.20 -15.11
N TYR A 458 -11.50 12.17 -14.35
CA TYR A 458 -11.89 10.79 -14.59
C TYR A 458 -13.40 10.61 -14.36
N LYS A 459 -13.96 11.28 -13.34
CA LYS A 459 -15.40 11.44 -13.13
C LYS A 459 -16.07 12.06 -14.35
N GLN A 460 -15.54 13.16 -14.89
CA GLN A 460 -16.06 13.77 -16.13
C GLN A 460 -15.95 12.84 -17.35
N TYR A 461 -14.86 12.08 -17.46
CA TYR A 461 -14.66 11.11 -18.55
C TYR A 461 -15.63 9.92 -18.43
N GLN A 462 -15.84 9.40 -17.23
CA GLN A 462 -16.74 8.27 -16.96
C GLN A 462 -18.21 8.69 -17.12
N GLU A 463 -18.57 9.89 -16.65
CA GLU A 463 -19.87 10.51 -16.94
C GLU A 463 -20.10 10.72 -18.45
N GLN A 464 -19.07 11.09 -19.22
CA GLN A 464 -19.17 11.18 -20.68
C GLN A 464 -19.35 9.79 -21.33
N LYS A 465 -18.60 8.78 -20.87
CA LYS A 465 -18.67 7.42 -21.39
C LYS A 465 -20.01 6.74 -21.07
N ASP A 466 -20.57 7.01 -19.89
CA ASP A 466 -21.88 6.49 -19.47
C ASP A 466 -23.04 7.19 -20.18
N ARG A 467 -22.91 8.50 -20.46
CA ARG A 467 -23.84 9.23 -21.35
C ARG A 467 -23.83 8.67 -22.78
N GLN A 468 -22.68 8.22 -23.28
CA GLN A 468 -22.58 7.57 -24.59
C GLN A 468 -23.19 6.15 -24.60
N ARG A 469 -23.26 5.48 -23.45
CA ARG A 469 -23.82 4.11 -23.31
C ARG A 469 -25.31 4.08 -22.95
N GLY A 470 -25.96 5.23 -22.76
CA GLY A 470 -27.41 5.30 -22.53
C GLY A 470 -27.89 4.62 -21.25
N SER A 471 -27.03 4.48 -20.24
CA SER A 471 -27.40 3.86 -18.96
C SER A 471 -28.18 4.85 -18.08
N VAL A 472 -29.41 4.50 -17.73
CA VAL A 472 -30.24 5.24 -16.78
C VAL A 472 -29.67 5.06 -15.38
N HIS A 473 -29.46 6.17 -14.67
CA HIS A 473 -29.02 6.23 -13.28
C HIS A 473 -29.80 5.24 -12.39
N ASN A 474 -29.12 4.20 -11.90
CA ASN A 474 -29.41 3.67 -10.58
C ASN A 474 -28.46 4.39 -9.61
N ASP A 475 -29.03 5.14 -8.68
CA ASP A 475 -28.38 5.96 -7.66
C ASP A 475 -27.71 5.11 -6.54
N HIS A 476 -27.04 4.03 -6.94
CA HIS A 476 -26.29 3.10 -6.09
C HIS A 476 -24.79 3.07 -6.44
N GLY A 477 -24.30 4.09 -7.15
CA GLY A 477 -22.91 4.20 -7.56
C GLY A 477 -21.99 4.52 -6.37
N LEU A 478 -21.44 3.48 -5.74
CA LEU A 478 -20.27 3.57 -4.86
C LEU A 478 -19.19 4.41 -5.58
N ARG A 479 -18.98 5.62 -5.08
CA ARG A 479 -18.05 6.60 -5.61
C ARG A 479 -16.64 6.21 -5.18
N TYR A 480 -15.96 5.38 -5.98
CA TYR A 480 -14.64 4.87 -5.64
C TYR A 480 -13.56 5.95 -5.75
N ASP A 481 -12.73 6.07 -4.71
CA ASP A 481 -11.48 6.82 -4.81
C ASP A 481 -10.57 6.19 -5.89
N TYR A 482 -9.73 7.00 -6.53
CA TYR A 482 -8.86 6.55 -7.64
C TYR A 482 -8.09 5.27 -7.29
N MET A 483 -7.48 5.21 -6.12
CA MET A 483 -6.72 4.03 -5.70
C MET A 483 -7.59 2.82 -5.33
N ASP A 484 -8.82 3.03 -4.85
CA ASP A 484 -9.74 1.90 -4.69
C ASP A 484 -10.05 1.29 -6.06
N SER A 485 -10.30 2.11 -7.09
CA SER A 485 -10.51 1.63 -8.46
C SER A 485 -9.30 0.84 -8.98
N ILE A 486 -8.08 1.31 -8.70
CA ILE A 486 -6.84 0.59 -9.02
C ILE A 486 -6.76 -0.76 -8.30
N ILE A 487 -7.12 -0.83 -7.01
CA ILE A 487 -7.09 -2.06 -6.22
C ILE A 487 -8.15 -3.06 -6.71
N TYR A 488 -9.36 -2.60 -7.04
CA TYR A 488 -10.39 -3.49 -7.62
C TYR A 488 -9.95 -4.03 -8.98
N GLU A 489 -9.40 -3.19 -9.86
CA GLU A 489 -8.86 -3.62 -11.15
C GLU A 489 -7.68 -4.59 -10.97
N ALA A 490 -6.83 -4.40 -9.95
CA ALA A 490 -5.77 -5.34 -9.62
C ALA A 490 -6.32 -6.73 -9.27
N GLY A 491 -7.43 -6.76 -8.51
CA GLY A 491 -8.16 -8.00 -8.23
C GLY A 491 -8.73 -8.69 -9.48
N GLU A 492 -9.25 -7.92 -10.43
CA GLU A 492 -9.72 -8.44 -11.72
C GLU A 492 -8.56 -8.99 -12.56
N LEU A 493 -7.42 -8.29 -12.61
CA LEU A 493 -6.21 -8.76 -13.28
C LEU A 493 -5.72 -10.07 -12.66
N TRP A 494 -5.74 -10.18 -11.33
CA TRP A 494 -5.42 -11.42 -10.61
C TRP A 494 -6.32 -12.57 -11.03
N ARG A 495 -7.65 -12.39 -11.00
CA ARG A 495 -8.62 -13.42 -11.41
C ARG A 495 -8.45 -13.83 -12.86
N LYS A 496 -8.28 -12.84 -13.76
CA LYS A 496 -8.07 -13.10 -15.19
C LYS A 496 -6.77 -13.88 -15.43
N TRP A 497 -5.67 -13.49 -14.76
CA TRP A 497 -4.41 -14.24 -14.84
C TRP A 497 -4.58 -15.67 -14.34
N LEU A 498 -5.18 -15.85 -13.17
CA LEU A 498 -5.42 -17.17 -12.57
C LEU A 498 -6.26 -18.06 -13.49
N TRP A 499 -7.30 -17.51 -14.12
CA TRP A 499 -8.15 -18.23 -15.06
C TRP A 499 -7.37 -18.72 -16.29
N LEU A 500 -6.47 -17.90 -16.84
CA LEU A 500 -5.61 -18.27 -17.97
C LEU A 500 -4.62 -19.39 -17.59
N GLU A 501 -4.08 -19.37 -16.38
CA GLU A 501 -3.17 -20.43 -15.91
C GLU A 501 -3.90 -21.76 -15.67
N VAL A 502 -5.12 -21.72 -15.14
CA VAL A 502 -5.89 -22.93 -14.81
C VAL A 502 -6.46 -23.61 -16.04
N ASN A 503 -7.00 -22.84 -16.99
CA ASN A 503 -7.68 -23.42 -18.15
C ASN A 503 -6.77 -23.66 -19.35
N GLY A 504 -5.51 -23.20 -19.29
CA GLY A 504 -4.57 -23.23 -20.39
C GLY A 504 -5.00 -22.30 -21.53
N ASP A 505 -4.02 -21.66 -22.19
CA ASP A 505 -4.29 -21.01 -23.47
C ASP A 505 -4.60 -22.12 -24.49
N SER A 506 -5.81 -22.11 -25.04
CA SER A 506 -6.13 -22.86 -26.27
C SER A 506 -5.48 -22.20 -27.48
#